data_AF-A0A975BMC6-F1
#
_entry.id   AF-A0A975BMC6-F1
#
_cell.length_a   1.000
_cell.length_b   1.000
_cell.length_c   1.000
_cell.angle_alpha   90.00
_cell.angle_beta   90.00
_cell.angle_gamma   90.00
#
_symmetry.space_group_name_H-M   'P 1'
#
loop_
_entity.id
_entity.type
_entity.pdbx_description
1 polymer ?
#
loop_
_entity_poly.entity_id
_entity_poly.type
_entity_poly.pdbx_seq_one_letter_code
_entity_poly.pdbx_strand_id
1 'polypeptide(L)'
;MVVIAKQNVVDILLMEAFYEMHQVRDRLNFFQEKYQQTFENFSVFMKKENENFEYFDDYMEWKAYTKLFDEVLKKIEELKNGNFQIALTALR
;
A
#
# COMPACT_ATOMS: atom_id res chain seq x y z
N MET A 1 -29.18 -14.84 -15.67
CA MET A 1 -28.70 -14.77 -14.27
C MET A 1 -27.33 -15.42 -14.26
N VAL A 2 -26.28 -14.66 -13.94
CA VAL A 2 -24.91 -15.20 -13.86
C VAL A 2 -24.65 -15.58 -12.41
N VAL A 3 -24.27 -16.83 -12.16
CA VAL A 3 -23.89 -17.32 -10.82
C VAL A 3 -22.37 -17.28 -10.74
N ILE A 4 -21.84 -16.40 -9.91
CA ILE A 4 -20.39 -16.30 -9.67
C ILE A 4 -20.09 -16.99 -8.33
N ALA A 5 -19.12 -17.90 -8.33
CA ALA A 5 -18.65 -18.51 -7.09
C ALA A 5 -17.94 -17.46 -6.22
N LYS A 6 -18.20 -17.49 -4.91
CA LYS A 6 -17.53 -16.62 -3.93
C LYS A 6 -16.00 -16.62 -4.10
N GLN A 7 -15.42 -17.79 -4.39
CA GLN A 7 -13.99 -17.94 -4.60
C GLN A 7 -13.47 -17.10 -5.78
N ASN A 8 -14.19 -17.08 -6.90
CA ASN A 8 -13.78 -16.29 -8.07
C ASN A 8 -13.71 -14.79 -7.76
N VAL A 9 -14.61 -14.29 -6.91
CA VAL A 9 -14.59 -12.88 -6.47
C VAL A 9 -13.37 -12.61 -5.60
N VAL A 10 -13.05 -13.53 -4.69
CA VAL A 10 -11.88 -13.42 -3.82
C VAL A 10 -10.59 -13.45 -4.62
N ASP A 11 -10.49 -14.32 -5.62
CA ASP A 11 -9.31 -14.44 -6.47
C ASP A 11 -9.05 -13.16 -7.26
N ILE A 12 -10.10 -12.50 -7.77
CA ILE A 12 -9.99 -11.20 -8.43
C ILE A 12 -9.52 -10.12 -7.45
N LEU A 13 -10.14 -10.03 -6.27
CA LEU A 13 -9.75 -9.03 -5.26
C LEU A 13 -8.31 -9.25 -4.75
N LEU A 14 -7.88 -10.50 -4.64
CA LEU A 14 -6.49 -10.83 -4.31
C LEU A 14 -5.54 -10.42 -5.43
N MET A 15 -5.90 -10.65 -6.68
CA MET A 15 -5.10 -10.23 -7.83
C MET A 15 -4.92 -8.71 -7.86
N GLU A 16 -6.01 -7.95 -7.63
CA GLU A 16 -5.96 -6.49 -7.51
C GLU A 16 -5.08 -6.04 -6.34
N ALA A 17 -5.23 -6.66 -5.17
CA ALA A 17 -4.44 -6.32 -3.99
C ALA A 17 -2.94 -6.64 -4.18
N PHE A 18 -2.60 -7.75 -4.87
CA PHE A 18 -1.21 -8.06 -5.19
C PHE A 18 -0.61 -7.10 -6.21
N TYR A 19 -1.40 -6.67 -7.20
CA TYR A 19 -0.97 -5.65 -8.15
C TYR A 19 -0.68 -4.33 -7.43
N GLU A 20 -1.60 -3.87 -6.58
CA GLU A 20 -1.43 -2.68 -5.75
C GLU A 20 -0.18 -2.79 -4.85
N MET A 21 -0.01 -3.94 -4.19
CA MET A 21 1.18 -4.22 -3.36
C MET A 21 2.48 -4.09 -4.15
N HIS A 22 2.52 -4.60 -5.39
CA HIS A 22 3.70 -4.49 -6.24
C HIS A 22 4.00 -3.03 -6.57
N GLN A 23 2.99 -2.25 -6.98
CA GLN A 23 3.16 -0.83 -7.30
C GLN A 23 3.68 -0.03 -6.10
N VAL A 24 3.08 -0.24 -4.92
CA VAL A 24 3.50 0.44 -3.68
C VAL A 24 4.93 0.04 -3.32
N ARG A 25 5.28 -1.23 -3.44
CA ARG A 25 6.64 -1.73 -3.19
C ARG A 25 7.67 -1.07 -4.11
N ASP A 26 7.36 -0.89 -5.39
CA ASP A 26 8.26 -0.21 -6.33
C ASP A 26 8.50 1.25 -5.91
N ARG A 27 7.47 1.95 -5.43
CA ARG A 27 7.61 3.31 -4.89
C ARG A 27 8.46 3.35 -3.63
N LEU A 28 8.29 2.38 -2.73
CA LEU A 28 9.14 2.26 -1.53
C LEU A 28 10.61 2.00 -1.90
N ASN A 29 10.85 1.10 -2.85
CA ASN A 29 12.19 0.80 -3.34
C ASN A 29 12.85 2.04 -3.96
N PHE A 30 12.10 2.82 -4.75
CA PHE A 30 12.60 4.06 -5.34
C PHE A 30 13.18 5.01 -4.28
N PHE A 31 12.46 5.24 -3.17
CA PHE A 31 12.95 6.11 -2.11
C PHE A 31 14.14 5.51 -1.36
N GLN A 32 14.11 4.19 -1.11
CA GLN A 32 15.22 3.49 -0.47
C GLN A 32 16.49 3.56 -1.32
N GLU A 33 16.37 3.50 -2.65
CA GLU A 33 17.49 3.69 -3.59
C GLU A 33 17.93 5.16 -3.66
N LYS A 34 16.99 6.10 -3.72
CA LYS A 34 17.26 7.56 -3.78
C LYS A 34 18.11 8.01 -2.59
N TYR A 35 17.79 7.53 -1.39
CA TYR A 35 18.41 7.99 -0.15
C TYR A 35 19.41 6.99 0.46
N GLN A 36 19.52 5.78 -0.09
CA GLN A 36 20.39 4.70 0.40
C GLN A 36 20.22 4.39 1.89
N GLN A 37 19.02 4.56 2.42
CA GLN A 37 18.69 4.35 3.82
C GLN A 37 17.25 3.87 3.96
N THR A 38 16.89 3.39 5.15
CA THR A 38 15.50 3.01 5.44
C THR A 38 14.65 4.24 5.74
N PHE A 39 13.33 4.10 5.65
CA PHE A 39 12.39 5.16 6.01
C PHE A 39 12.58 5.62 7.45
N GLU A 40 12.89 4.72 8.39
CA GLU A 40 13.11 5.06 9.79
C GLU A 40 14.32 6.00 9.95
N ASN A 41 15.44 5.68 9.30
CA ASN A 41 16.63 6.51 9.33
C ASN A 41 16.38 7.87 8.67
N PHE A 42 15.68 7.88 7.53
CA PHE A 42 15.28 9.12 6.86
C PHE A 42 14.36 9.96 7.74
N SER A 43 13.42 9.35 8.47
CA SER A 43 12.52 10.05 9.40
C SER A 43 13.26 10.72 10.55
N VAL A 44 14.36 10.13 11.02
CA VAL A 44 15.22 10.72 12.07
C VAL A 44 16.05 11.86 11.49
N PHE A 45 16.55 11.72 10.26
CA PHE A 45 17.23 12.78 9.52
C PHE A 45 16.32 14.00 9.35
N MET A 46 15.07 13.81 8.90
CA MET A 46 14.09 14.88 8.70
C MET A 46 13.75 15.70 9.95
N LYS A 47 13.95 15.15 11.16
CA LYS A 47 13.76 15.89 12.42
C LYS A 47 14.87 16.89 12.72
N LYS A 48 16.04 16.71 12.11
CA LYS A 48 17.26 17.52 12.32
C LYS A 48 17.59 18.40 11.13
N GLU A 49 16.98 18.12 9.98
CA GLU A 49 17.23 18.80 8.72
C GLU A 49 16.59 20.19 8.69
N ASN A 50 17.30 21.15 8.09
CA ASN A 50 16.78 22.49 7.84
C ASN A 50 15.90 22.49 6.59
N GLU A 51 14.96 23.44 6.49
CA GLU A 51 13.93 23.52 5.45
C GLU A 51 14.43 23.20 4.02
N ASN A 52 14.24 21.94 3.63
CA ASN A 52 14.41 21.45 2.28
C ASN A 52 13.06 20.89 1.81
N PHE A 53 12.43 21.61 0.88
CA PHE A 53 11.11 21.27 0.36
C PHE A 53 11.09 19.91 -0.34
N GLU A 54 12.13 19.56 -1.09
CA GLU A 54 12.21 18.26 -1.77
C GLU A 54 12.24 17.11 -0.76
N TYR A 55 13.07 17.23 0.27
CA TYR A 55 13.14 16.20 1.31
C TYR A 55 11.83 16.08 2.10
N PHE A 56 11.14 17.19 2.32
CA PHE A 56 9.83 17.17 2.98
C PHE A 56 8.77 16.49 2.11
N ASP A 57 8.70 16.82 0.83
CA ASP A 57 7.76 16.20 -0.11
C ASP A 57 8.02 14.69 -0.21
N ASP A 58 9.28 14.29 -0.41
CA ASP A 58 9.67 12.89 -0.47
C ASP A 58 9.40 12.16 0.85
N TYR A 59 9.62 12.79 2.00
CA TYR A 59 9.28 12.22 3.31
C TYR A 59 7.78 11.96 3.45
N MET A 60 6.96 12.93 3.06
CA MET A 60 5.50 12.82 3.13
C MET A 60 4.98 11.73 2.20
N GLU A 61 5.50 11.65 0.97
CA GLU A 61 5.15 10.63 0.01
C GLU A 61 5.60 9.23 0.47
N TRP A 62 6.84 9.09 0.92
CA TRP A 62 7.37 7.82 1.43
C TRP A 62 6.56 7.34 2.64
N LYS A 63 6.25 8.22 3.59
CA LYS A 63 5.40 7.90 4.75
C LYS A 63 4.02 7.40 4.33
N ALA A 64 3.41 8.03 3.33
CA ALA A 64 2.11 7.63 2.81
C ALA A 64 2.17 6.21 2.19
N TYR A 65 3.18 5.93 1.37
CA TYR A 65 3.34 4.59 0.80
C TYR A 65 3.66 3.52 1.83
N THR A 66 4.45 3.84 2.87
CA THR A 66 4.73 2.88 3.96
C THR A 66 3.42 2.47 4.64
N LYS A 67 2.54 3.43 4.94
CA LYS A 67 1.22 3.14 5.51
C LYS A 67 0.32 2.37 4.55
N LEU A 68 0.29 2.76 3.27
CA LEU A 68 -0.50 2.09 2.26
C LEU A 68 -0.05 0.63 2.06
N PHE A 69 1.25 0.37 2.12
CA PHE A 69 1.79 -0.99 2.02
C PHE A 69 1.27 -1.89 3.15
N ASP A 70 1.28 -1.40 4.40
CA ASP A 70 0.73 -2.11 5.54
C ASP A 70 -0.78 -2.38 5.38
N GLU A 71 -1.53 -1.40 4.89
CA GLU A 71 -2.97 -1.53 4.62
C GLU A 71 -3.25 -2.58 3.54
N VAL A 72 -2.48 -2.60 2.46
CA VAL A 72 -2.60 -3.60 1.38
C VAL A 72 -2.22 -5.00 1.86
N LEU A 73 -1.16 -5.14 2.65
CA LEU A 73 -0.79 -6.43 3.26
C LEU A 73 -1.91 -6.96 4.17
N LYS A 74 -2.50 -6.09 4.99
CA LYS A 74 -3.63 -6.44 5.84
C LYS A 74 -4.85 -6.86 5.02
N LYS A 75 -5.17 -6.14 3.94
CA LYS A 75 -6.24 -6.49 3.00
C LYS A 75 -6.02 -7.87 2.37
N ILE A 76 -4.78 -8.18 1.95
CA ILE A 76 -4.42 -9.50 1.42
C ILE A 76 -4.64 -10.59 2.49
N GLU A 77 -4.26 -10.33 3.74
CA GLU A 77 -4.46 -11.27 4.86
C GLU A 77 -5.95 -11.50 5.15
N GLU A 78 -6.75 -10.44 5.21
CA GLU A 78 -8.21 -10.50 5.40
C GLU A 78 -8.89 -11.30 4.28
N LEU A 79 -8.49 -11.07 3.02
CA LEU A 79 -8.96 -11.81 1.84
C LEU A 79 -8.55 -13.29 1.86
N LYS A 80 -7.36 -13.64 2.37
CA LYS A 80 -6.95 -15.04 2.52
C LYS A 80 -7.71 -15.75 3.64
N ASN A 81 -8.00 -15.05 4.73
CA ASN A 81 -8.64 -15.62 5.91
C ASN A 81 -10.18 -15.73 5.81
N GLY A 82 -10.78 -15.33 4.70
CA GLY A 82 -12.24 -15.38 4.55
C GLY A 82 -12.99 -14.23 5.21
N ASN A 83 -12.28 -13.28 5.84
CA ASN A 83 -12.83 -12.19 6.64
C ASN A 83 -13.08 -10.94 5.79
N PHE A 84 -14.04 -11.02 4.88
CA PHE A 84 -14.44 -9.89 4.04
C PHE A 84 -15.96 -9.76 3.97
N GLN A 85 -16.44 -8.56 4.25
CA GLN A 85 -17.82 -8.17 3.98
C GLN A 85 -17.84 -7.51 2.61
N ILE A 86 -18.47 -8.20 1.65
CA ILE A 86 -18.77 -7.59 0.35
C ILE A 86 -19.96 -6.68 0.60
N ALA A 87 -19.70 -5.38 0.79
CA ALA A 87 -20.75 -4.38 0.69
C ALA A 87 -21.16 -4.31 -0.79
N LEU A 88 -22.32 -4.87 -1.12
CA LEU A 88 -22.98 -4.65 -2.41
C LEU A 88 -23.45 -3.19 -2.48
N THR A 89 -22.52 -2.27 -2.71
CA THR A 89 -22.83 -0.85 -2.95
C THR A 89 -22.66 -0.53 -4.42
N ALA A 90 -23.44 -1.20 -5.27
CA ALA A 90 -23.69 -0.77 -6.63
C ALA A 90 -24.92 -1.50 -7.17
N LEU A 91 -26.09 -0.86 -7.00
CA LEU A 91 -27.21 -0.87 -7.96
C LEU A 91 -28.26 0.09 -7.40
N ARG A 92 -28.11 1.36 -7.76
CA ARG A 92 -29.20 2.33 -7.75
C ARG A 92 -29.19 3.09 -9.07
#